data_AF-A0A2G8S3P2-F1
#
_entry.id   AF-A0A2G8S3P2-F1
#
_cell.length_a   1.000
_cell.length_b   1.000
_cell.length_c   1.000
_cell.angle_alpha   90.00
_cell.angle_beta   90.00
_cell.angle_gamma   90.00
#
_symmetry.space_group_name_H-M   'P 1'
#
loop_
_entity.id
_entity.type
_entity.pdbx_description
1 polymer ?
#
loop_
_entity_poly.entity_id
_entity_poly.type
_entity_poly.pdbx_seq_one_letter_code
_entity_poly.pdbx_strand_id
1 'polypeptide(L)'
;MPSLQSLALELSEPKNAPVPSSGVIWPKGLSATLPWPNLETLRISHPDPADDIYANLPSSLRALSLRLWPHECIQIFDENQPYQPPSWYESRKHRRWDCPLLTPDNLALVLQKCDSSLLSTLELEYGVDAHEPELLRTLAVKFPHLTTLEIHRFWSRGGYRIEVRIAHV
;
A
#
# COMPACT_ATOMS: atom_id res chain seq x y z
N MET A 1 17.56 16.27 8.95
CA MET A 1 17.93 16.18 7.52
C MET A 1 16.91 16.98 6.71
N PRO A 2 16.98 18.32 6.69
CA PRO A 2 15.92 19.16 6.12
C PRO A 2 15.79 19.06 4.59
N SER A 3 16.83 18.58 3.91
CA SER A 3 16.87 18.42 2.45
C SER A 3 16.46 17.02 1.97
N LEU A 4 15.89 16.18 2.84
CA LEU A 4 15.42 14.85 2.44
C LEU A 4 14.24 15.00 1.48
N GLN A 5 14.36 14.45 0.27
CA GLN A 5 13.35 14.51 -0.78
C GLN A 5 12.63 13.18 -1.02
N SER A 6 13.25 12.06 -0.69
CA SER A 6 12.68 10.73 -0.89
C SER A 6 12.84 9.88 0.36
N LEU A 7 11.77 9.22 0.77
CA LEU A 7 11.74 8.30 1.91
C LEU A 7 10.92 7.06 1.56
N ALA A 8 11.46 5.89 1.87
CA ALA A 8 10.76 4.62 1.77
C ALA A 8 10.78 3.93 3.15
N LEU A 9 9.60 3.62 3.66
CA LEU A 9 9.35 2.88 4.88
C LEU A 9 8.71 1.54 4.49
N GLU A 10 9.54 0.62 4.01
CA GLU A 10 9.16 -0.72 3.56
C GLU A 10 9.47 -1.75 4.66
N LEU A 11 8.64 -1.76 5.69
CA LEU A 11 8.74 -2.68 6.83
C LEU A 11 7.80 -3.87 6.60
N SER A 12 8.17 -5.05 7.09
CA SER A 12 7.34 -6.25 7.01
C SER A 12 7.54 -7.11 8.26
N GLU A 13 6.45 -7.60 8.84
CA GLU A 13 6.51 -8.43 10.05
C GLU A 13 6.37 -9.91 9.75
N PRO A 14 7.23 -10.77 10.33
CA PRO A 14 7.02 -12.20 10.26
C PRO A 14 5.66 -12.56 10.89
N LYS A 15 4.90 -13.45 10.25
CA LYS A 15 3.62 -14.00 10.73
C LYS A 15 3.65 -14.57 12.16
N ASN A 16 4.84 -14.93 12.64
CA ASN A 16 5.06 -15.47 13.98
C ASN A 16 5.76 -14.47 14.92
N ALA A 17 5.68 -13.16 14.64
CA ALA A 17 6.22 -12.14 15.53
C ALA A 17 5.59 -12.28 16.93
N PRO A 18 6.39 -12.28 18.02
CA PRO A 18 5.87 -12.45 19.38
C PRO A 18 4.92 -11.33 19.82
N VAL A 19 5.06 -10.15 19.20
CA VAL A 19 4.23 -8.97 19.41
C VAL A 19 3.95 -8.39 18.03
N PRO A 20 2.69 -8.29 17.59
CA PRO A 20 2.34 -7.56 16.38
C PRO A 20 2.70 -6.08 16.60
N SER A 21 3.53 -5.47 15.74
CA SER A 21 3.59 -4.01 15.73
C SER A 21 2.37 -3.47 15.02
N SER A 22 1.86 -2.34 15.50
CA SER A 22 0.69 -1.70 14.90
C SER A 22 0.96 -1.16 13.49
N GLY A 23 2.20 -1.23 12.98
CA GLY A 23 2.59 -0.55 11.73
C GLY A 23 2.53 0.99 11.79
N VAL A 24 2.05 1.56 12.89
CA VAL A 24 1.87 3.00 13.09
C VAL A 24 3.21 3.69 13.18
N ILE A 25 3.46 4.57 12.21
CA ILE A 25 4.62 5.45 12.14
C ILE A 25 4.39 6.70 12.99
N TRP A 26 3.16 7.24 12.97
CA TRP A 26 2.78 8.45 13.71
C TRP A 26 1.68 8.15 14.73
N PRO A 27 2.03 7.98 16.02
CA PRO A 27 1.08 7.72 17.07
C PRO A 27 0.02 8.82 17.18
N LYS A 28 -1.22 8.41 17.48
CA LYS A 28 -2.33 9.34 17.67
C LYS A 28 -2.02 10.37 18.75
N GLY A 29 -2.26 11.64 18.44
CA GLY A 29 -2.04 12.76 19.37
C GLY A 29 -0.57 13.17 19.53
N LEU A 30 0.35 12.62 18.74
CA LEU A 30 1.71 13.14 18.67
C LEU A 30 1.69 14.53 18.02
N SER A 31 1.86 15.56 18.85
CA SER A 31 1.96 16.95 18.42
C SER A 31 3.40 17.26 17.98
N ALA A 32 3.74 16.80 16.77
CA ALA A 32 5.02 17.05 16.14
C ALA A 32 4.81 17.55 14.70
N THR A 33 5.86 18.08 14.09
CA THR A 33 5.88 18.36 12.64
C THR A 33 6.84 17.39 11.97
N LEU A 34 6.51 17.01 10.75
CA LEU A 34 7.34 16.08 9.99
C LEU A 34 8.71 16.76 9.73
N PRO A 35 9.85 16.14 10.10
CA PRO A 35 11.15 16.81 10.07
C PRO A 35 11.72 17.01 8.66
N TRP A 36 10.97 16.64 7.62
CA TRP A 36 11.36 16.64 6.21
C TRP A 36 10.41 17.52 5.39
N PRO A 37 10.49 18.86 5.51
CA PRO A 37 9.57 19.77 4.85
C PRO A 37 9.68 19.74 3.31
N ASN A 38 10.79 19.25 2.77
CA ASN A 38 11.07 19.15 1.33
C ASN A 38 10.84 17.74 0.77
N LEU A 39 10.14 16.86 1.50
CA LEU A 39 9.89 15.50 1.05
C LEU A 39 8.93 15.50 -0.14
N GLU A 40 9.41 15.07 -1.30
CA GLU A 40 8.64 15.00 -2.54
C GLU A 40 8.10 13.60 -2.80
N THR A 41 8.80 12.56 -2.35
CA THR A 41 8.44 11.16 -2.58
C THR A 41 8.37 10.41 -1.24
N LEU A 42 7.24 9.75 -1.00
CA LEU A 42 7.03 8.92 0.17
C LEU A 42 6.47 7.55 -0.25
N ARG A 43 7.10 6.50 0.25
CA ARG A 43 6.56 5.14 0.18
C ARG A 43 6.38 4.59 1.57
N ILE A 44 5.18 4.09 1.86
CA ILE A 44 4.84 3.42 3.11
C ILE A 44 4.29 2.05 2.76
N SER A 45 4.87 1.00 3.37
CA SER A 45 4.28 -0.33 3.36
C SER A 45 3.24 -0.50 4.45
N HIS A 46 2.26 -1.37 4.22
CA HIS A 46 1.19 -1.71 5.18
C HIS A 46 0.48 -0.48 5.76
N PRO A 47 -0.09 0.38 4.90
CA PRO A 47 -0.70 1.62 5.34
C PRO A 47 -1.84 1.37 6.34
N ASP A 48 -1.81 2.03 7.50
CA ASP A 48 -2.86 1.91 8.53
C ASP A 48 -3.78 3.15 8.53
N PRO A 49 -5.10 3.01 8.34
CA PRO A 49 -6.05 4.11 8.47
C PRO A 49 -6.02 4.85 9.81
N ALA A 50 -5.54 4.22 10.88
CA ALA A 50 -5.38 4.82 12.21
C ALA A 50 -4.11 5.67 12.34
N ASP A 51 -3.16 5.56 11.42
CA ASP A 51 -1.92 6.33 11.45
C ASP A 51 -2.18 7.80 11.11
N ASP A 52 -1.68 8.71 11.94
CA ASP A 52 -1.86 10.15 11.74
C ASP A 52 -0.80 10.75 10.80
N ILE A 53 0.17 9.95 10.31
CA ILE A 53 1.17 10.42 9.35
C ILE A 53 0.53 11.01 8.11
N TYR A 54 -0.58 10.42 7.65
CA TYR A 54 -1.29 10.83 6.44
C TYR A 54 -1.93 12.22 6.57
N ALA A 55 -2.27 12.65 7.80
CA ALA A 55 -2.75 13.99 8.09
C ALA A 55 -1.61 15.02 8.24
N ASN A 56 -0.36 14.56 8.33
CA ASN A 56 0.82 15.38 8.61
C ASN A 56 1.83 15.39 7.44
N LEU A 57 1.41 14.93 6.26
CA LEU A 57 2.26 14.90 5.07
C LEU A 57 2.66 16.32 4.66
N PRO A 58 3.91 16.53 4.22
CA PRO A 58 4.36 17.85 3.82
C PRO A 58 3.70 18.28 2.51
N SER A 59 3.44 19.59 2.38
CA SER A 59 2.81 20.17 1.19
C SER A 59 3.65 20.05 -0.08
N SER A 60 4.95 19.76 0.05
CA SER A 60 5.88 19.49 -1.04
C SER A 60 5.74 18.11 -1.68
N LEU A 61 4.95 17.21 -1.07
CA LEU A 61 4.79 15.84 -1.55
C LEU A 61 4.17 15.79 -2.96
N ARG A 62 4.80 15.04 -3.86
CA ARG A 62 4.42 14.87 -5.27
C ARG A 62 4.11 13.43 -5.63
N ALA A 63 4.73 12.47 -4.94
CA ALA A 63 4.56 11.04 -5.18
C ALA A 63 4.30 10.30 -3.86
N LEU A 64 3.23 9.51 -3.83
CA LEU A 64 2.85 8.67 -2.69
C LEU A 64 2.65 7.22 -3.15
N SER A 65 3.30 6.28 -2.48
CA SER A 65 3.10 4.85 -2.70
C SER A 65 2.59 4.19 -1.41
N LEU A 66 1.39 3.62 -1.48
CA LEU A 66 0.70 2.89 -0.41
C LEU A 66 0.54 1.44 -0.85
N ARG A 67 1.58 0.63 -0.66
CA ARG A 67 1.67 -0.73 -1.19
C ARG A 67 2.02 -1.75 -0.11
N LEU A 68 1.86 -3.04 -0.37
CA LEU A 68 2.38 -4.05 0.54
C LEU A 68 3.88 -4.24 0.30
N TRP A 69 4.59 -4.64 1.35
CA TRP A 69 5.94 -5.16 1.23
C TRP A 69 6.13 -6.41 2.10
N PRO A 70 6.56 -7.55 1.53
CA PRO A 70 6.59 -7.85 0.10
C PRO A 70 5.21 -7.72 -0.56
N HIS A 71 5.18 -7.34 -1.85
CA HIS A 71 3.94 -7.25 -2.64
C HIS A 71 3.17 -8.59 -2.65
N GLU A 72 1.85 -8.54 -2.71
CA GLU A 72 0.98 -9.72 -2.73
C GLU A 72 1.30 -10.64 -3.92
N CYS A 73 1.70 -10.09 -5.07
CA CYS A 73 2.11 -10.90 -6.22
C CYS A 73 3.32 -11.80 -5.92
N ILE A 74 4.23 -11.36 -5.05
CA ILE A 74 5.38 -12.15 -4.61
C ILE A 74 4.90 -13.28 -3.70
N GLN A 75 3.95 -13.00 -2.80
CA GLN A 75 3.35 -14.02 -1.93
C GLN A 75 2.61 -15.09 -2.74
N ILE A 76 1.78 -14.68 -3.71
CA ILE A 76 1.08 -15.57 -4.64
C ILE A 76 2.08 -16.41 -5.43
N PHE A 77 3.18 -15.82 -5.91
CA PHE A 77 4.21 -16.54 -6.64
C PHE A 77 4.90 -17.60 -5.75
N ASP A 78 5.31 -17.21 -4.53
CA ASP A 78 5.97 -18.10 -3.57
C ASP A 78 5.04 -19.26 -3.12
N GLU A 79 3.73 -19.03 -3.04
CA GLU A 79 2.75 -20.08 -2.70
C GLU A 79 2.48 -21.08 -3.84
N ASN A 80 2.49 -20.62 -5.09
CA ASN A 80 2.11 -21.42 -6.25
C ASN A 80 3.29 -22.12 -6.95
N GLN A 81 4.53 -21.85 -6.55
CA GLN A 81 5.72 -22.44 -7.15
C GLN A 81 6.34 -23.54 -6.26
N PRO A 82 6.61 -24.75 -6.80
CA PRO A 82 7.46 -25.76 -6.16
C PRO A 82 8.97 -25.42 -6.25
N TYR A 83 9.32 -24.17 -6.56
CA TYR A 83 10.69 -23.74 -6.77
C TYR A 83 11.54 -24.03 -5.52
N GLN A 84 12.67 -24.70 -5.70
CA GLN A 84 13.71 -24.85 -4.67
C GLN A 84 14.67 -23.68 -4.86
N PRO A 85 14.50 -22.58 -4.12
CA PRO A 85 15.35 -21.43 -4.30
C PRO A 85 16.73 -21.76 -3.72
N PRO A 86 17.80 -21.15 -4.25
CA PRO A 86 19.15 -21.38 -3.76
C PRO A 86 19.26 -21.12 -2.24
N SER A 87 20.18 -21.78 -1.54
CA SER A 87 20.27 -21.82 -0.07
C SER A 87 20.26 -20.46 0.64
N TRP A 88 20.75 -19.40 -0.01
CA TRP A 88 20.68 -18.02 0.53
C TRP A 88 19.24 -17.47 0.63
N TYR A 89 18.29 -18.05 -0.11
CA TYR A 89 16.86 -17.71 -0.16
C TYR A 89 16.00 -18.63 0.73
N GLU A 90 16.53 -19.73 1.28
CA GLU A 90 15.80 -20.62 2.22
C GLU A 90 15.31 -19.86 3.46
N SER A 91 16.04 -18.81 3.87
CA SER A 91 15.66 -17.92 4.97
C SER A 91 14.37 -17.12 4.73
N ARG A 92 13.87 -17.04 3.48
CA ARG A 92 12.59 -16.42 3.10
C ARG A 92 11.44 -17.42 3.04
N LYS A 93 11.67 -18.70 2.70
CA LYS A 93 10.62 -19.73 2.59
C LYS A 93 9.81 -19.95 3.87
N HIS A 94 10.43 -19.72 5.02
CA HIS A 94 9.77 -19.87 6.34
C HIS A 94 9.23 -18.55 6.89
N ARG A 95 9.53 -17.41 6.25
CA ARG A 95 8.95 -16.12 6.62
C ARG A 95 7.68 -15.92 5.80
N ARG A 96 6.60 -16.54 6.27
CA ARG A 96 5.28 -16.02 5.93
C ARG A 96 5.18 -14.63 6.55
N TRP A 97 4.77 -13.64 5.78
CA TRP A 97 4.54 -12.29 6.25
C TRP A 97 3.04 -12.14 6.50
N ASP A 98 2.66 -11.53 7.62
CA ASP A 98 1.25 -11.16 7.81
C ASP A 98 1.07 -9.75 7.26
N CYS A 99 0.68 -9.68 5.99
CA CYS A 99 0.51 -8.44 5.24
C CYS A 99 -0.89 -8.42 4.64
N PRO A 100 -1.94 -8.19 5.43
CA PRO A 100 -3.30 -8.17 4.92
C PRO A 100 -3.45 -7.04 3.90
N LEU A 101 -4.02 -7.36 2.73
CA LEU A 101 -4.43 -6.35 1.77
C LEU A 101 -5.43 -5.39 2.43
N LEU A 102 -5.25 -4.09 2.18
CA LEU A 102 -6.27 -3.12 2.52
C LEU A 102 -7.50 -3.33 1.65
N THR A 103 -8.66 -3.03 2.20
CA THR A 103 -9.89 -2.84 1.43
C THR A 103 -9.90 -1.43 0.82
N PRO A 104 -10.70 -1.19 -0.24
CA PRO A 104 -10.88 0.14 -0.80
C PRO A 104 -11.39 1.15 0.23
N ASP A 105 -12.25 0.75 1.17
CA ASP A 105 -12.72 1.61 2.27
C ASP A 105 -11.59 2.06 3.20
N ASN A 106 -10.77 1.13 3.66
CA ASN A 106 -9.62 1.44 4.52
C ASN A 106 -8.63 2.35 3.79
N LEU A 107 -8.38 2.07 2.51
CA LEU A 107 -7.51 2.90 1.70
C LEU A 107 -8.11 4.30 1.47
N ALA A 108 -9.42 4.41 1.30
CA ALA A 108 -10.10 5.70 1.21
C ALA A 108 -9.95 6.51 2.50
N LEU A 109 -10.03 5.88 3.69
CA LEU A 109 -9.79 6.56 4.96
C LEU A 109 -8.36 7.11 5.06
N VAL A 110 -7.35 6.35 4.64
CA VAL A 110 -5.95 6.82 4.55
C VAL A 110 -5.85 8.02 3.62
N LEU A 111 -6.39 7.89 2.42
CA LEU A 111 -6.30 8.92 1.39
C LEU A 111 -7.06 10.19 1.78
N GLN A 112 -8.20 10.08 2.45
CA GLN A 112 -8.99 11.22 2.93
C GLN A 112 -8.18 12.15 3.84
N LYS A 113 -7.30 11.60 4.69
CA LYS A 113 -6.41 12.38 5.56
C LYS A 113 -5.34 13.16 4.80
N CYS A 114 -5.00 12.74 3.58
CA CYS A 114 -3.92 13.34 2.81
C CYS A 114 -4.34 14.70 2.24
N ASP A 115 -3.70 15.78 2.68
CA ASP A 115 -3.90 17.15 2.17
C ASP A 115 -2.74 17.60 1.27
N SER A 116 -2.38 16.76 0.30
CA SER A 116 -1.33 17.07 -0.68
C SER A 116 -1.95 17.52 -2.01
N SER A 117 -2.00 18.84 -2.21
CA SER A 117 -2.50 19.45 -3.45
C SER A 117 -1.54 19.29 -4.64
N LEU A 118 -0.26 19.01 -4.39
CA LEU A 118 0.75 18.84 -5.43
C LEU A 118 0.94 17.38 -5.85
N LEU A 119 0.16 16.46 -5.28
CA LEU A 119 0.25 15.04 -5.59
C LEU A 119 -0.05 14.79 -7.07
N SER A 120 0.94 14.22 -7.76
CA SER A 120 0.91 13.94 -9.20
C SER A 120 1.08 12.45 -9.51
N THR A 121 1.67 11.70 -8.59
CA THR A 121 1.87 10.24 -8.70
C THR A 121 1.30 9.53 -7.49
N LEU A 122 0.47 8.51 -7.74
CA LEU A 122 -0.11 7.67 -6.70
C LEU A 122 0.01 6.20 -7.09
N GLU A 123 0.57 5.39 -6.20
CA GLU A 123 0.70 3.94 -6.37
C GLU A 123 -0.05 3.24 -5.24
N LEU A 124 -0.97 2.34 -5.58
CA LEU A 124 -1.87 1.67 -4.65
C LEU A 124 -1.81 0.15 -4.79
N GLU A 125 -1.92 -0.56 -3.68
CA GLU A 125 -2.11 -2.01 -3.64
C GLU A 125 -3.25 -2.36 -2.67
N TYR A 126 -4.28 -3.04 -3.16
CA TYR A 126 -5.46 -3.38 -2.35
C TYR A 126 -6.22 -4.61 -2.85
N GLY A 127 -7.05 -5.16 -1.96
CA GLY A 127 -8.00 -6.22 -2.24
C GLY A 127 -9.29 -5.66 -2.83
N VAL A 128 -9.77 -6.21 -3.94
CA VAL A 128 -11.00 -5.74 -4.60
C VAL A 128 -12.24 -6.16 -3.81
N ASP A 129 -13.14 -5.22 -3.57
CA ASP A 129 -14.49 -5.46 -3.04
C ASP A 129 -15.54 -4.58 -3.75
N ALA A 130 -16.77 -4.54 -3.22
CA ALA A 130 -17.87 -3.79 -3.80
C ALA A 130 -17.71 -2.26 -3.78
N HIS A 131 -16.78 -1.71 -2.99
CA HIS A 131 -16.58 -0.27 -2.78
C HIS A 131 -15.42 0.31 -3.61
N GLU A 132 -14.75 -0.51 -4.42
CA GLU A 132 -13.71 -0.04 -5.34
C GLU A 132 -14.16 1.12 -6.26
N PRO A 133 -15.38 1.11 -6.86
CA PRO A 133 -15.82 2.22 -7.70
C PRO A 133 -15.86 3.56 -6.94
N GLU A 134 -16.26 3.56 -5.67
CA GLU A 134 -16.32 4.73 -4.80
C GLU A 134 -14.91 5.27 -4.48
N LEU A 135 -13.94 4.37 -4.23
CA LEU A 135 -12.53 4.73 -4.08
C LEU A 135 -12.02 5.45 -5.34
N LEU A 136 -12.22 4.86 -6.52
CA LEU A 136 -11.73 5.43 -7.78
C LEU A 136 -12.35 6.79 -8.09
N ARG A 137 -13.65 6.98 -7.82
CA ARG A 137 -14.30 8.31 -7.94
C ARG A 137 -13.69 9.31 -6.96
N THR A 138 -13.42 8.89 -5.73
CA THR A 138 -12.80 9.75 -4.70
C THR A 138 -11.41 10.20 -5.11
N LEU A 139 -10.60 9.31 -5.68
CA LEU A 139 -9.26 9.64 -6.20
C LEU A 139 -9.30 10.76 -7.24
N ALA A 140 -10.21 10.64 -8.22
CA ALA A 140 -10.35 11.61 -9.29
C ALA A 140 -10.75 13.01 -8.79
N VAL A 141 -11.58 13.07 -7.75
CA VAL A 141 -12.04 14.34 -7.15
C VAL A 141 -10.98 14.94 -6.22
N LYS A 142 -10.34 14.11 -5.37
CA LYS A 142 -9.43 14.59 -4.32
C LYS A 142 -8.06 14.98 -4.86
N PHE A 143 -7.57 14.31 -5.90
CA PHE A 143 -6.24 14.56 -6.47
C PHE A 143 -6.36 15.01 -7.94
N PRO A 144 -6.85 16.24 -8.20
CA PRO A 144 -7.10 16.71 -9.57
C PRO A 144 -5.83 16.90 -10.40
N HIS A 145 -4.65 16.90 -9.77
CA HIS A 145 -3.34 17.05 -10.42
C HIS A 145 -2.65 15.71 -10.70
N LEU A 146 -3.32 14.59 -10.46
CA LEU A 146 -2.76 13.27 -10.68
C LEU A 146 -2.49 13.03 -12.18
N THR A 147 -1.23 12.82 -12.54
CA THR A 147 -0.79 12.46 -13.90
C THR A 147 -0.46 10.98 -14.03
N THR A 148 -0.13 10.34 -12.90
CA THR A 148 0.27 8.93 -12.84
C THR A 148 -0.52 8.22 -11.75
N LEU A 149 -1.24 7.16 -12.12
CA LEU A 149 -1.96 6.28 -11.21
C LEU A 149 -1.58 4.82 -11.50
N GLU A 150 -0.92 4.18 -10.55
CA GLU A 150 -0.60 2.75 -10.61
C GLU A 150 -1.46 2.00 -9.58
N ILE A 151 -2.13 0.93 -10.00
CA ILE A 151 -3.00 0.14 -9.12
C ILE A 151 -2.71 -1.34 -9.27
N HIS A 152 -2.38 -1.98 -8.15
CA HIS A 152 -2.21 -3.42 -8.01
C HIS A 152 -3.46 -3.97 -7.30
N ARG A 153 -4.32 -4.63 -8.07
CA ARG A 153 -5.63 -5.11 -7.62
C ARG A 153 -5.58 -6.61 -7.42
N PHE A 154 -5.93 -7.07 -6.22
CA PHE A 154 -5.97 -8.49 -5.90
C PHE A 154 -7.36 -8.92 -5.51
N TRP A 155 -7.80 -10.04 -6.03
CA TRP A 155 -9.12 -10.58 -5.74
C TRP A 155 -8.99 -11.57 -4.61
N SER A 156 -9.96 -11.56 -3.68
CA SER A 156 -10.01 -12.57 -2.64
C SER A 156 -9.94 -13.96 -3.27
N ARG A 157 -9.08 -14.82 -2.70
CA ARG A 157 -8.91 -16.22 -3.14
C ARG A 157 -10.29 -16.89 -3.22
N GLY A 158 -10.78 -17.10 -4.44
CA GLY A 158 -12.10 -17.71 -4.72
C GLY A 158 -13.00 -16.92 -5.68
N GLY A 159 -12.64 -15.69 -6.05
CA GLY A 159 -13.50 -14.79 -6.85
C GLY A 159 -13.62 -15.07 -8.35
N TYR A 160 -12.99 -16.12 -8.91
CA TYR A 160 -13.07 -16.40 -10.34
C TYR A 160 -13.29 -17.87 -10.69
N ARG A 161 -14.52 -18.17 -11.07
CA ARG A 161 -14.80 -19.08 -12.18
C ARG A 161 -15.22 -18.19 -13.35
N ILE A 162 -14.26 -17.71 -14.14
CA ILE A 162 -14.59 -17.11 -15.44
C ILE A 162 -15.04 -18.28 -16.32
N GLU A 163 -16.35 -18.50 -16.43
CA GLU A 163 -16.89 -19.34 -17.49
C GLU A 163 -16.66 -18.63 -18.83
N VAL A 164 -15.56 -18.97 -19.48
CA VAL A 164 -15.34 -18.60 -20.88
C VAL A 164 -16.37 -19.36 -21.70
N ARG A 165 -17.52 -18.74 -21.97
CA ARG A 165 -18.44 -19.22 -22.99
C ARG A 165 -17.84 -18.89 -24.35
N ILE A 166 -17.20 -19.88 -24.95
CA ILE A 166 -16.84 -19.83 -26.37
C ILE A 166 -18.16 -19.88 -27.14
N ALA A 167 -18.60 -18.75 -27.69
CA ALA A 167 -19.63 -18.73 -28.69
C ALA A 167 -19.03 -19.34 -29.97
N HIS A 168 -19.49 -20.52 -30.36
CA HIS A 168 -19.26 -21.03 -31.71
C HIS A 168 -20.16 -20.23 -32.66
N VAL A 169 -19.53 -19.59 -33.66
CA VAL A 169 -20.20 -19.03 -34.83
C VAL A 169 -20.32 -20.13 -35.87
#